data_AF-A0A6G0YII4-F1
#
_entry.id   AF-A0A6G0YII4-F1
#
_cell.length_a   1.000
_cell.length_b   1.000
_cell.length_c   1.000
_cell.angle_alpha   90.00
_cell.angle_beta   90.00
_cell.angle_gamma   90.00
#
_symmetry.space_group_name_H-M   'P 1'
#
loop_
_entity.id
_entity.type
_entity.pdbx_description
1 polymer ?
#
loop_
_entity_poly.entity_id
_entity_poly.type
_entity_poly.pdbx_seq_one_letter_code
_entity_poly.pdbx_strand_id
1 'polypeptide(L)'
;MYWIHYRRILAHKLKSLCETRWVLRHEAIMIFKELLQPIISALEQIENDSKNKESIKRAHILLKIYLINTFESVSEVSKKLQNIRENSNV
;
A
#
# COMPACT_ATOMS: atom_id res chain seq x y z
N MET A 1 12.73 18.56 25.59
CA MET A 1 11.46 19.21 25.99
C MET A 1 10.66 19.71 24.76
N TYR A 2 10.63 18.96 23.65
CA TYR A 2 9.86 19.31 22.43
C TYR A 2 8.83 18.23 22.02
N TRP A 3 8.75 17.12 22.75
CA TRP A 3 7.90 15.97 22.41
C TRP A 3 6.47 16.05 22.98
N ILE A 4 6.16 17.06 23.80
CA ILE A 4 4.92 17.10 24.60
C ILE A 4 3.75 17.72 23.80
N HIS A 5 4.02 18.51 22.75
CA HIS A 5 2.97 19.23 22.01
C HIS A 5 2.36 18.46 20.83
N TYR A 6 3.04 17.46 20.27
CA TYR A 6 2.48 16.67 19.15
C TYR A 6 1.31 15.75 19.57
N ARG A 7 1.11 15.57 20.88
CA ARG A 7 0.16 14.62 21.46
C ARG A 7 -1.31 15.08 21.44
N ARG A 8 -1.61 16.33 21.08
CA ARG A 8 -2.93 16.92 21.36
C ARG A 8 -3.93 17.05 20.19
N ILE A 9 -3.56 16.67 18.96
CA ILE A 9 -4.45 16.87 17.78
C ILE A 9 -4.99 15.56 17.16
N LEU A 10 -4.52 14.37 17.56
CA LEU A 10 -5.02 13.08 17.04
C LEU A 10 -6.03 12.38 17.99
N ALA A 11 -6.56 13.09 18.98
CA ALA A 11 -7.32 12.52 20.09
C ALA A 11 -8.78 12.12 19.79
N HIS A 12 -9.23 12.13 18.53
CA HIS A 12 -10.65 11.88 18.23
C HIS A 12 -11.00 10.68 17.35
N LYS A 13 -10.07 9.75 17.04
CA LYS A 13 -10.46 8.39 16.56
C LYS A 13 -9.39 7.31 16.46
N LEU A 14 -8.16 7.51 16.94
CA LEU A 14 -7.16 6.43 16.95
C LEU A 14 -7.09 5.81 18.35
N LYS A 15 -7.63 4.60 18.48
CA LYS A 15 -7.53 3.76 19.69
C LYS A 15 -6.05 3.71 20.10
N SER A 16 -5.71 4.14 21.31
CA SER A 16 -4.31 4.17 21.76
C SER A 16 -3.76 2.74 21.88
N LEU A 17 -3.14 2.21 20.82
CA LEU A 17 -2.34 0.99 20.96
C LEU A 17 -1.04 1.34 21.68
N CYS A 18 -0.51 0.38 22.44
CA CYS A 18 0.82 0.46 23.06
C CYS A 18 1.87 0.91 22.02
N GLU A 19 2.75 1.84 22.39
CA GLU A 19 3.74 2.48 21.50
C GLU A 19 4.56 1.45 20.71
N THR A 20 4.96 0.35 21.35
CA THR A 20 5.70 -0.76 20.72
C THR A 20 4.92 -1.44 19.59
N ARG A 21 3.59 -1.53 19.70
CA ARG A 21 2.75 -2.21 18.70
C ARG A 21 2.55 -1.36 17.44
N TRP A 22 2.54 -0.03 17.56
CA TRP A 22 2.48 0.87 16.41
C TRP A 22 3.80 0.88 15.64
N VAL A 23 4.92 0.93 16.35
CA VAL A 23 6.26 0.92 15.75
C VAL A 23 6.48 -0.37 14.96
N LEU A 24 6.21 -1.54 15.56
CA LEU A 24 6.35 -2.84 14.87
C LEU A 24 5.43 -2.96 13.65
N ARG A 25 4.20 -2.43 13.72
CA ARG A 25 3.27 -2.43 12.58
C ARG A 25 3.75 -1.52 11.47
N HIS A 26 4.28 -0.35 11.81
CA HIS A 26 4.85 0.59 10.85
C HIS A 26 6.08 -0.01 10.16
N GLU A 27 7.01 -0.58 10.93
CA GLU A 27 8.19 -1.27 10.40
C GLU A 27 7.79 -2.41 9.45
N ALA A 28 6.82 -3.25 9.84
CA ALA A 28 6.32 -4.32 8.97
C ALA A 28 5.74 -3.78 7.65
N ILE A 29 5.00 -2.66 7.69
CA ILE A 29 4.46 -2.02 6.47
C ILE A 29 5.59 -1.47 5.60
N MET A 30 6.61 -0.85 6.19
CA MET A 30 7.75 -0.31 5.46
C MET A 30 8.55 -1.43 4.79
N ILE A 31 8.85 -2.51 5.53
CA ILE A 31 9.51 -3.71 4.99
C ILE A 31 8.67 -4.32 3.87
N PHE A 32 7.36 -4.44 4.06
CA PHE A 32 6.48 -4.96 3.00
C PHE A 32 6.52 -4.08 1.75
N LYS A 33 6.51 -2.75 1.90
CA LYS A 33 6.63 -1.80 0.78
C LYS A 33 7.95 -1.98 0.02
N GLU A 34 9.05 -2.17 0.72
CA GLU A 34 10.37 -2.40 0.12
C GLU A 34 10.45 -3.76 -0.60
N LEU A 35 9.81 -4.79 -0.04
CA LEU A 35 9.78 -6.14 -0.61
C LEU A 35 8.73 -6.33 -1.70
N LEU A 36 7.78 -5.40 -1.86
CA LEU A 36 6.67 -5.54 -2.79
C LEU A 36 7.15 -5.71 -4.24
N GLN A 37 8.11 -4.91 -4.67
CA GLN A 37 8.66 -5.01 -6.03
C GLN A 37 9.35 -6.36 -6.27
N PRO A 38 10.26 -6.84 -5.38
CA PRO A 38 10.78 -8.20 -5.45
C PRO A 38 9.70 -9.30 -5.49
N ILE A 39 8.63 -9.17 -4.71
CA ILE A 39 7.52 -10.15 -4.69
C ILE A 39 6.83 -10.19 -6.05
N ILE A 40 6.55 -9.04 -6.66
CA ILE A 40 5.92 -8.95 -7.99
C ILE A 40 6.81 -9.62 -9.03
N SER A 41 8.10 -9.28 -9.06
CA SER A 41 9.04 -9.89 -10.02
C SER A 41 9.16 -11.41 -9.84
N ALA A 42 9.13 -11.91 -8.61
CA ALA A 42 9.12 -13.34 -8.35
C ALA A 42 7.81 -14.01 -8.82
N LEU A 43 6.66 -13.35 -8.64
CA LEU A 43 5.37 -13.85 -9.15
C LEU A 43 5.33 -13.88 -10.68
N GLU A 44 5.87 -12.86 -11.35
CA GLU A 44 5.99 -12.81 -12.81
C GLU A 44 6.88 -13.96 -13.33
N GLN A 45 7.99 -14.25 -12.66
CA GLN A 45 8.84 -15.40 -13.01
C GLN A 45 8.10 -16.73 -12.80
N ILE A 46 7.36 -16.89 -11.70
CA ILE A 46 6.58 -18.10 -11.45
C ILE A 46 5.49 -18.28 -12.52
N GLU A 47 4.85 -17.19 -12.96
CA GLU A 47 3.83 -17.24 -13.99
C GLU A 47 4.39 -17.66 -15.36
N ASN A 48 5.57 -17.15 -15.72
CA ASN A 48 6.16 -17.37 -17.04
C ASN A 48 7.01 -18.65 -17.15
N ASP A 49 7.77 -18.99 -16.09
CA ASP A 49 8.84 -20.00 -16.17
C ASP A 49 8.52 -21.28 -15.40
N SER A 50 7.47 -21.29 -14.57
CA SER A 50 7.12 -22.49 -13.79
C SER A 50 6.55 -23.60 -14.66
N LYS A 51 6.83 -24.85 -14.29
CA LYS A 51 6.20 -26.05 -14.87
C LYS A 51 4.93 -26.46 -14.11
N ASN A 52 4.71 -25.91 -12.93
CA ASN A 52 3.57 -26.26 -12.08
C ASN A 52 2.37 -25.38 -12.41
N LYS A 53 1.36 -25.97 -13.07
CA LYS A 53 0.12 -25.28 -13.47
C LYS A 53 -0.64 -24.63 -12.30
N GLU A 54 -0.58 -25.21 -11.11
CA GLU A 54 -1.23 -24.64 -9.93
C GLU A 54 -0.49 -23.40 -9.43
N SER A 55 0.85 -23.44 -9.42
CA SER A 55 1.68 -22.29 -9.09
C SER A 55 1.49 -21.14 -10.07
N ILE A 56 1.45 -21.42 -11.37
CA ILE A 56 1.19 -20.43 -12.43
C ILE A 56 -0.17 -19.75 -12.20
N LYS A 57 -1.23 -20.54 -12.01
CA LYS A 57 -2.59 -20.01 -11.77
C LYS A 57 -2.64 -19.09 -10.54
N ARG A 58 -2.00 -19.50 -9.44
CA ARG A 58 -1.95 -18.68 -8.22
C ARG A 58 -1.17 -17.40 -8.43
N ALA A 59 -0.03 -17.46 -9.11
CA ALA A 59 0.76 -16.27 -9.45
C ALA A 59 -0.05 -15.30 -10.32
N HIS A 60 -0.70 -15.79 -11.38
CA HIS A 60 -1.58 -15.02 -12.24
C HIS A 60 -2.70 -14.30 -11.45
N ILE A 61 -3.38 -15.03 -10.56
CA ILE A 61 -4.44 -14.45 -9.72
C ILE A 61 -3.90 -13.33 -8.83
N LEU A 62 -2.76 -13.56 -8.17
CA LEU A 62 -2.14 -12.57 -7.27
C LEU A 62 -1.69 -11.31 -8.02
N LEU A 63 -1.05 -11.47 -9.18
CA LEU A 63 -0.65 -10.36 -10.04
C LEU A 63 -1.87 -9.56 -10.52
N LYS A 64 -2.95 -10.25 -10.93
CA LYS A 64 -4.18 -9.60 -11.35
C LYS A 64 -4.83 -8.77 -10.24
N ILE A 65 -4.88 -9.32 -9.02
CA ILE A 65 -5.39 -8.60 -7.84
C ILE A 65 -4.54 -7.35 -7.58
N TYR A 66 -3.21 -7.47 -7.64
CA TYR A 66 -2.31 -6.33 -7.46
C TYR A 66 -2.55 -5.22 -8.49
N LEU A 67 -2.68 -5.58 -9.77
CA LEU A 67 -2.94 -4.62 -10.85
C LEU A 67 -4.30 -3.90 -10.69
N ILE A 68 -5.35 -4.63 -10.34
CA ILE A 68 -6.69 -4.04 -10.10
C ILE A 68 -6.62 -3.02 -8.96
N ASN A 69 -6.04 -3.39 -7.83
CA ASN A 69 -5.92 -2.50 -6.66
C ASN A 69 -5.07 -1.25 -6.98
N THR A 70 -4.02 -1.41 -7.78
CA THR A 70 -3.17 -0.30 -8.22
C THR A 70 -3.95 0.63 -9.14
N PHE A 71 -4.72 0.08 -10.08
CA PHE A 71 -5.55 0.86 -11.01
C PHE A 71 -6.64 1.66 -10.28
N GLU A 72 -7.33 1.07 -9.31
CA GLU A 72 -8.34 1.76 -8.50
C GLU A 72 -7.73 2.93 -7.72
N SER A 73 -6.56 2.71 -7.10
CA SER A 73 -5.84 3.75 -6.35
C SER A 73 -5.42 4.92 -7.25
N VAL A 74 -4.90 4.62 -8.45
CA VAL A 74 -4.48 5.63 -9.44
C VAL A 74 -5.69 6.40 -9.99
N SER A 75 -6.81 5.71 -10.25
CA SER A 75 -8.06 6.34 -10.68
C SER A 75 -8.58 7.35 -9.65
N GLU A 76 -8.54 7.00 -8.37
CA GLU A 76 -9.00 7.89 -7.31
C GLU A 76 -8.09 9.12 -7.13
N VAL A 77 -6.77 8.94 -7.17
CA VAL A 77 -5.81 10.06 -7.14
C VAL A 77 -6.01 10.97 -8.34
N SER A 78 -6.22 10.40 -9.53
CA SER A 78 -6.43 11.17 -10.76
C SER A 78 -7.68 12.06 -10.68
N LYS A 79 -8.80 11.53 -10.16
CA LYS A 79 -10.02 12.31 -9.92
C LYS A 79 -9.79 13.45 -8.93
N LYS A 80 -9.08 13.19 -7.83
CA LYS A 80 -8.75 14.23 -6.83
C LYS A 80 -7.89 15.34 -7.45
N LEU A 81 -6.91 14.99 -8.28
CA LEU A 81 -6.07 15.97 -8.98
C LEU A 81 -6.86 16.83 -9.99
N GLN A 82 -7.80 16.22 -10.74
CA GLN A 82 -8.66 16.95 -11.67
C GLN A 82 -9.54 17.97 -10.94
N ASN A 83 -10.19 17.55 -9.85
CA ASN A 83 -11.01 18.43 -9.02
C ASN A 83 -10.18 19.59 -8.42
N ILE A 84 -8.94 19.34 -7.98
CA ILE A 84 -8.05 20.40 -7.49
C ILE A 84 -7.71 21.37 -8.62
N ARG A 85 -7.38 20.87 -9.82
CA ARG A 85 -7.07 21.73 -10.99
C ARG A 85 -8.24 22.65 -11.34
N GLU A 86 -9.46 22.14 -11.34
CA GLU A 86 -10.67 22.91 -11.64
C GLU A 86 -10.93 23.98 -10.58
N ASN A 87 -10.71 23.65 -9.30
CA ASN A 87 -10.86 24.60 -8.18
C ASN A 87 -9.71 25.61 -8.05
N SER A 88 -8.58 25.39 -8.73
CA SER A 88 -7.42 26.30 -8.74
C SER A 88 -7.48 27.36 -9.85
N ASN A 89 -8.38 27.16 -10.83
CA ASN A 89 -8.60 28.05 -11.97
C ASN A 89 -9.82 28.98 -11.77
N VAL A 90 -10.31 29.09 -10.54
CA VAL A 90 -11.36 30.02 -10.06
C VAL A 90 -10.73 30.96 -9.05
#